data_AF-A0A923D5B2-F1
#
_entry.id   AF-A0A923D5B2-F1
#
_cell.length_a   1.000
_cell.length_b   1.000
_cell.length_c   1.000
_cell.angle_alpha   90.00
_cell.angle_beta   90.00
_cell.angle_gamma   90.00
#
_symmetry.space_group_name_H-M   'P 1'
#
loop_
_entity.id
_entity.type
_entity.pdbx_description
1 polymer ?
#
loop_
_entity_poly.entity_id
_entity_poly.type
_entity_poly.pdbx_seq_one_letter_code
_entity_poly.pdbx_strand_id
1 'polypeptide(L)'
;MGDSSSERTEKDLLDSPWLQRLRRIGQLQSARWVYPAAEHSRFQHSLGTMHVAGEFGKTLYPSLREVCPEAPSANYVEALLRLGGLLHDVGHGPYG
;
A
#
# COMPACT_ATOMS: atom_id res chain seq x y z
N MET A 1 31.61 -9.71 3.14
CA MET A 1 30.43 -8.83 3.21
C MET A 1 29.70 -8.96 1.89
N GLY A 2 28.62 -9.73 1.87
CA GLY A 2 27.84 -9.99 0.65
C GLY A 2 27.12 -8.73 0.22
N ASP A 3 27.17 -8.45 -1.07
CA ASP A 3 26.46 -7.37 -1.73
C ASP A 3 24.95 -7.55 -1.54
N SER A 4 24.29 -6.66 -0.78
CA SER A 4 22.84 -6.68 -0.54
C SER A 4 22.03 -6.10 -1.71
N SER A 5 22.66 -5.94 -2.89
CA SER A 5 22.13 -5.29 -4.09
C SER A 5 20.97 -6.03 -4.77
N SER A 6 20.68 -7.29 -4.43
CA SER A 6 19.73 -8.12 -5.19
C SER A 6 18.30 -8.16 -4.63
N GLU A 7 18.05 -7.86 -3.35
CA GLU A 7 16.71 -7.99 -2.78
C GLU A 7 15.92 -6.70 -2.96
N ARG A 8 14.89 -6.76 -3.82
CA ARG A 8 13.90 -5.68 -3.93
C ARG A 8 12.87 -5.80 -2.82
N THR A 9 12.62 -4.70 -2.15
CA THR A 9 11.70 -4.62 -1.00
C THR A 9 10.57 -3.63 -1.29
N GLU A 10 9.56 -3.62 -0.41
CA GLU A 10 8.49 -2.61 -0.43
C GLU A 10 9.04 -1.17 -0.40
N LYS A 11 10.22 -0.98 0.22
CA LYS A 11 10.89 0.30 0.27
C LYS A 11 11.25 0.84 -1.11
N ASP A 12 11.68 -0.01 -2.04
CA ASP A 12 12.05 0.42 -3.40
C ASP A 12 10.84 0.95 -4.17
N LEU A 13 9.66 0.38 -3.90
CA LEU A 13 8.40 0.91 -4.44
C LEU A 13 8.05 2.23 -3.77
N LEU A 14 8.12 2.31 -2.43
CA LEU A 14 7.84 3.53 -1.68
C LEU A 14 8.71 4.69 -2.14
N ASP A 15 9.99 4.45 -2.40
CA ASP A 15 10.96 5.43 -2.86
C ASP A 15 10.87 5.71 -4.38
N SER A 16 10.02 4.96 -5.11
CA SER A 16 9.82 5.18 -6.54
C SER A 16 9.09 6.51 -6.84
N PRO A 17 9.39 7.14 -7.99
CA PRO A 17 8.66 8.34 -8.43
C PRO A 17 7.14 8.14 -8.53
N TRP A 18 6.70 6.91 -8.81
CA TRP A 18 5.29 6.57 -9.00
C TRP A 18 4.47 6.71 -7.72
N LEU A 19 5.01 6.28 -6.57
CA LEU A 19 4.37 6.47 -5.27
C LEU A 19 4.68 7.84 -4.68
N GLN A 20 5.92 8.33 -4.79
CA GLN A 20 6.28 9.65 -4.26
C GLN A 20 5.44 10.80 -4.85
N ARG A 21 4.96 10.66 -6.10
CA ARG A 21 4.05 11.67 -6.69
C ARG A 21 2.74 11.83 -5.91
N LEU A 22 2.25 10.78 -5.24
CA LEU A 22 0.99 10.80 -4.49
C LEU A 22 1.03 11.76 -3.31
N ARG A 23 2.22 12.21 -2.87
CA ARG A 23 2.37 13.26 -1.85
C ARG A 23 1.75 14.60 -2.29
N ARG A 24 1.65 14.83 -3.60
CA ARG A 24 1.10 16.06 -4.21
C ARG A 24 -0.38 15.95 -4.53
N ILE A 25 -0.97 14.76 -4.40
CA ILE A 25 -2.38 14.53 -4.70
C ILE A 25 -3.13 14.50 -3.37
N GLY A 26 -3.94 15.53 -3.11
CA GLY A 26 -4.81 15.55 -1.94
C GLY A 26 -5.85 14.43 -2.02
N GLN A 27 -6.15 13.79 -0.89
CA GLN A 27 -7.15 12.74 -0.83
C GLN A 27 -8.54 13.26 -1.23
N LEU A 28 -8.92 14.42 -0.70
CA LEU A 28 -10.21 15.07 -0.95
C LEU A 28 -10.11 16.27 -1.91
N GLN A 29 -8.94 16.48 -2.49
CA GLN A 29 -8.70 17.42 -3.60
C GLN A 29 -9.21 18.84 -3.31
N SER A 30 -10.20 19.34 -4.07
CA SER A 30 -10.72 20.70 -3.92
C SER A 30 -11.44 20.93 -2.58
N ALA A 31 -11.87 19.86 -1.89
CA ALA A 31 -12.50 19.97 -0.58
C ALA A 31 -11.60 20.66 0.46
N ARG A 32 -10.26 20.62 0.27
CA ARG A 32 -9.31 21.34 1.12
C ARG A 32 -9.52 22.86 1.14
N TRP A 33 -10.17 23.42 0.11
CA TRP A 33 -10.49 24.85 0.04
C TRP A 33 -11.69 25.23 0.91
N VAL A 34 -12.54 24.26 1.25
CA VAL A 34 -13.69 24.42 2.15
C VAL A 34 -13.34 23.95 3.55
N TYR A 35 -12.58 22.87 3.65
CA TYR A 35 -12.18 22.22 4.90
C TYR A 35 -10.66 22.28 5.07
N PRO A 36 -10.13 23.25 5.84
CA PRO A 36 -8.68 23.44 5.97
C PRO A 36 -7.95 22.27 6.67
N ALA A 37 -8.69 21.36 7.32
CA ALA A 37 -8.13 20.12 7.88
C ALA A 37 -7.95 19.00 6.83
N ALA A 38 -8.52 19.13 5.63
CA ALA A 38 -8.44 18.12 4.56
C ALA A 38 -7.11 18.18 3.78
N GLU A 39 -6.00 18.29 4.49
CA GLU A 39 -4.63 18.43 3.95
C GLU A 39 -3.94 17.08 3.71
N HIS A 40 -4.62 15.98 4.01
CA HIS A 40 -4.10 14.64 3.83
C HIS A 40 -3.96 14.29 2.34
N SER A 41 -2.87 13.58 2.01
CA SER A 41 -2.49 13.18 0.66
C SER A 41 -2.82 11.72 0.40
N ARG A 42 -2.89 11.32 -0.88
CA ARG A 42 -3.05 9.90 -1.23
C ARG A 42 -1.88 9.04 -0.78
N PHE A 43 -0.67 9.62 -0.69
CA PHE A 43 0.50 8.88 -0.21
C PHE A 43 0.32 8.30 1.20
N GLN A 44 -0.12 9.12 2.17
CA GLN A 44 -0.32 8.65 3.54
C GLN A 44 -1.50 7.68 3.64
N HIS A 45 -2.55 7.90 2.84
CA HIS A 45 -3.66 6.97 2.71
C HIS A 45 -3.20 5.60 2.21
N SER A 46 -2.49 5.53 1.06
CA SER A 46 -1.95 4.28 0.52
C SER A 46 -1.01 3.55 1.48
N LEU A 47 -0.17 4.29 2.23
CA LEU A 47 0.69 3.71 3.26
C LEU A 47 -0.13 3.09 4.40
N GLY A 48 -1.20 3.76 4.83
CA GLY A 48 -2.14 3.23 5.81
C GLY A 48 -2.89 1.99 5.30
N THR A 49 -3.35 2.02 4.04
CA THR A 49 -4.03 0.88 3.40
C THR A 49 -3.11 -0.34 3.31
N MET A 50 -1.84 -0.15 2.92
CA MET A 50 -0.83 -1.21 2.92
C MET A 50 -0.70 -1.86 4.31
N HIS A 51 -0.59 -1.05 5.36
CA HIS A 51 -0.47 -1.56 6.73
C HIS A 51 -1.68 -2.40 7.13
N VAL A 52 -2.89 -1.86 6.96
CA VAL A 52 -4.13 -2.56 7.31
C VAL A 52 -4.33 -3.82 6.47
N ALA A 53 -3.96 -3.81 5.19
CA ALA A 53 -4.02 -4.99 4.32
C ALA A 53 -3.09 -6.11 4.80
N GLY A 54 -1.91 -5.78 5.34
CA GLY A 54 -1.02 -6.75 5.96
C GLY A 54 -1.61 -7.39 7.22
N GLU A 55 -2.15 -6.58 8.13
CA GLU A 55 -2.82 -7.08 9.34
C GLU A 55 -4.05 -7.94 9.01
N PHE A 56 -4.82 -7.53 7.99
CA PHE A 56 -5.91 -8.34 7.47
C PHE A 56 -5.42 -9.68 6.92
N GLY A 57 -4.34 -9.68 6.12
CA GLY A 57 -3.72 -10.89 5.59
C GLY A 57 -3.30 -11.88 6.67
N LYS A 58 -2.64 -11.41 7.73
CA LYS A 58 -2.25 -12.23 8.88
C LYS A 58 -3.44 -12.86 9.58
N THR A 59 -4.52 -12.08 9.74
CA THR A 59 -5.74 -12.51 10.42
C THR A 59 -6.55 -13.51 9.58
N LEU A 60 -6.58 -13.32 8.27
CA LEU A 60 -7.30 -14.18 7.30
C LEU A 60 -6.57 -15.50 7.04
N TYR A 61 -5.24 -15.52 7.12
CA TYR A 61 -4.45 -16.65 6.64
C TYR A 61 -4.79 -18.01 7.26
N PRO A 62 -5.06 -18.13 8.58
CA PRO A 62 -5.45 -19.43 9.18
C PRO A 62 -6.70 -20.03 8.54
N SER A 63 -7.76 -19.23 8.37
CA SER A 63 -9.01 -19.72 7.75
C SER A 63 -8.84 -19.93 6.24
N LEU A 64 -8.01 -19.13 5.56
CA LEU A 64 -7.65 -19.38 4.17
C LEU A 64 -6.97 -20.75 3.99
N ARG A 65 -6.07 -21.13 4.91
CA ARG A 65 -5.37 -22.43 4.88
C ARG A 65 -6.30 -23.61 5.14
N GLU A 66 -7.32 -23.44 5.97
CA GLU A 66 -8.33 -24.47 6.22
C GLU A 66 -9.17 -24.77 4.97
N VAL A 67 -9.59 -23.72 4.25
CA VAL A 67 -10.43 -23.87 3.04
C VAL A 67 -9.59 -24.19 1.79
N CYS A 68 -8.36 -23.67 1.72
CA CYS A 68 -7.43 -23.88 0.63
C CYS A 68 -6.07 -24.37 1.17
N PRO A 69 -5.92 -25.70 1.34
CA PRO A 69 -4.66 -26.28 1.82
C PRO A 69 -3.46 -25.93 0.94
N GLU A 70 -3.68 -25.71 -0.36
CA GLU A 70 -2.66 -25.34 -1.35
C GLU A 70 -2.36 -23.83 -1.40
N ALA A 71 -2.89 -23.02 -0.49
CA ALA A 71 -2.62 -21.58 -0.49
C ALA A 71 -1.10 -21.28 -0.43
N PRO A 72 -0.63 -20.18 -1.02
CA PRO A 72 0.76 -19.73 -0.89
C PRO A 72 1.15 -19.52 0.58
N SER A 73 2.44 -19.33 0.85
CA SER A 73 2.91 -19.07 2.23
C SER A 73 2.27 -17.81 2.84
N ALA A 74 2.17 -17.77 4.17
CA ALA A 74 1.62 -16.63 4.91
C ALA A 74 2.30 -15.31 4.51
N ASN A 75 3.63 -15.34 4.45
CA ASN A 75 4.45 -14.19 4.07
C ASN A 75 4.16 -13.72 2.63
N TYR A 76 3.91 -14.67 1.71
CA TYR A 76 3.56 -14.32 0.33
C TYR A 76 2.18 -13.66 0.26
N VAL A 77 1.19 -14.22 0.94
CA VAL A 77 -0.17 -13.65 0.99
C VAL A 77 -0.16 -12.28 1.65
N GLU A 78 0.55 -12.12 2.76
CA GLU A 78 0.71 -10.82 3.44
C GLU A 78 1.36 -9.81 2.50
N ALA A 79 2.52 -10.13 1.91
CA ALA A 79 3.22 -9.23 1.00
C ALA A 79 2.35 -8.84 -0.21
N LEU A 80 1.63 -9.81 -0.80
CA LEU A 80 0.72 -9.55 -1.91
C LEU A 80 -0.37 -8.55 -1.54
N LEU A 81 -1.02 -8.74 -0.38
CA LEU A 81 -2.07 -7.85 0.10
C LEU A 81 -1.54 -6.46 0.44
N ARG A 82 -0.37 -6.38 1.08
CA ARG A 82 0.31 -5.11 1.36
C ARG A 82 0.62 -4.36 0.07
N LEU A 83 1.23 -5.03 -0.92
CA LEU A 83 1.54 -4.43 -2.22
C LEU A 83 0.27 -3.99 -2.95
N GLY A 84 -0.79 -4.79 -2.91
CA GLY A 84 -2.10 -4.41 -3.45
C GLY A 84 -2.66 -3.15 -2.78
N GLY A 85 -2.62 -3.10 -1.45
CA GLY A 85 -3.05 -1.93 -0.68
C GLY A 85 -2.18 -0.69 -0.93
N LEU A 86 -0.87 -0.86 -1.12
CA LEU A 86 0.04 0.24 -1.41
C LEU A 86 -0.19 0.83 -2.80
N LEU A 87 -0.46 -0.02 -3.79
CA LEU A 87 -0.56 0.38 -5.20
C LEU A 87 -1.98 0.72 -5.66
N HIS A 88 -3.03 0.43 -4.86
CA HIS A 88 -4.43 0.62 -5.29
C HIS A 88 -4.73 2.03 -5.81
N ASP A 89 -4.06 3.04 -5.24
CA ASP A 89 -4.27 4.45 -5.54
C ASP A 89 -3.24 5.04 -6.50
N VAL A 90 -2.29 4.23 -6.99
CA VAL A 90 -1.20 4.67 -7.88
C VAL A 90 -1.69 5.18 -9.23
N GLY A 91 -2.95 4.96 -9.59
CA GLY A 91 -3.55 5.44 -10.84
C GLY A 91 -4.08 6.88 -10.78
N HIS A 92 -4.26 7.46 -9.60
CA HIS A 92 -4.99 8.72 -9.45
C HIS A 92 -4.26 9.94 -10.06
N GLY A 93 -5.06 10.85 -10.59
CA GLY A 93 -4.64 12.11 -11.19
C GLY A 93 -4.91 13.34 -10.31
N PRO A 94 -4.56 14.54 -10.78
CA PRO A 94 -5.01 15.79 -10.18
C PRO A 94 -6.53 15.91 -10.29
N TYR A 95 -7.22 16.28 -9.21
CA TYR A 95 -8.70 16.45 -9.16
C TYR A 95 -9.56 15.20 -9.46
N GLY A 96 -8.93 14.03 -9.61
CA GLY A 96 -9.55 12.72 -9.56
C GLY A 96 -8.81 11.84 -10.53
#